data_AF-K2ACG3-F1
#
_entry.id   AF-K2ACG3-F1
#
_cell.length_a   1.000
_cell.length_b   1.000
_cell.length_c   1.000
_cell.angle_alpha   90.00
_cell.angle_beta   90.00
_cell.angle_gamma   90.00
#
_symmetry.space_group_name_H-M   'P 1'
#
loop_
_entity.id
_entity.type
_entity.pdbx_description
1 polymer ?
#
loop_
_entity_poly.entity_id
_entity_poly.type
_entity_poly.pdbx_seq_one_letter_code
_entity_poly.pdbx_strand_id
1 'polypeptide(L)'
;MTDAIKSAFPIAITGHVDHGKSTLIGRLLYDTGTLQSGRYQEMLQSSLETGRGDEFAFVLDAFEEERRRGITIDTSQIYFNSKLRPYLIIDTPGHREFIRNMVTGASYAKAAVLIVDAVEGVMEQTRRHAWLLSIVGIQEICVAVNKMDAVAYSSDAFAALSVAVESLFTEFGLSPAAIVPISARVGDNVAKLSGSMPWYTGKSLLEVLDSLECRPIEERPFRFPVQDVYRFDSEPIVVGRIESGAVRIGEKVTIYPGGRESAIGTIRTFPSSEAASASYGEAIGFTLEAADAEIVRGSVIAAGAPPTCGREFQATVFWFMDEYAAGDPVTIRCTTQSVPGRILLHQVFDPAQPDAELPSDLICVGEAARCTILTEVDLAGDHPGLIPETGRFVIEREGIPAGAGIFR
;
A
#
# COMPACT_ATOMS: atom_id res chain seq x y z
N MET A 1 -13.53 18.55 -13.68
CA MET A 1 -13.13 17.48 -12.75
C MET A 1 -13.43 17.94 -11.34
N THR A 2 -14.46 17.36 -10.74
CA THR A 2 -15.04 17.75 -9.44
C THR A 2 -14.10 17.37 -8.29
N ASP A 3 -14.06 18.16 -7.22
CA ASP A 3 -13.22 17.93 -6.02
C ASP A 3 -13.36 16.52 -5.41
N ALA A 4 -14.46 15.80 -5.69
CA ALA A 4 -14.69 14.41 -5.30
C ALA A 4 -13.65 13.41 -5.86
N ILE A 5 -13.04 13.67 -7.03
CA ILE A 5 -12.01 12.78 -7.60
C ILE A 5 -10.67 12.96 -6.86
N LYS A 6 -10.40 14.15 -6.32
CA LYS A 6 -9.20 14.40 -5.50
C LYS A 6 -9.29 13.82 -4.08
N SER A 7 -10.49 13.50 -3.60
CA SER A 7 -10.74 12.93 -2.27
C SER A 7 -11.07 11.43 -2.27
N ALA A 8 -10.93 10.75 -3.41
CA ALA A 8 -11.20 9.31 -3.52
C ALA A 8 -10.29 8.50 -2.59
N PHE A 9 -10.87 7.54 -1.88
CA PHE A 9 -10.15 6.64 -0.99
C PHE A 9 -9.53 5.49 -1.81
N PRO A 10 -8.20 5.43 -1.96
CA PRO A 10 -7.57 4.44 -2.82
C PRO A 10 -7.51 3.08 -2.13
N ILE A 11 -8.00 2.05 -2.83
CA ILE A 11 -7.97 0.66 -2.38
C ILE A 11 -7.28 -0.23 -3.41
N ALA A 12 -6.43 -1.13 -2.95
CA ALA A 12 -5.88 -2.19 -3.79
C ALA A 12 -6.81 -3.40 -3.75
N ILE A 13 -7.08 -4.01 -4.90
CA ILE A 13 -7.77 -5.31 -4.95
C ILE A 13 -6.77 -6.34 -5.47
N THR A 14 -6.60 -7.42 -4.71
CA THR A 14 -5.59 -8.44 -4.95
C THR A 14 -6.13 -9.84 -4.63
N GLY A 15 -5.54 -10.87 -5.21
CA GLY A 15 -6.02 -12.25 -5.11
C GLY A 15 -5.46 -13.13 -6.23
N HIS A 16 -5.62 -14.44 -6.10
CA HIS A 16 -5.23 -15.38 -7.15
C HIS A 16 -6.02 -15.09 -8.45
N VAL A 17 -5.44 -15.43 -9.60
CA VAL A 17 -6.00 -15.13 -10.93
C VAL A 17 -7.47 -15.59 -11.04
N ASP A 18 -7.79 -16.76 -10.50
CA ASP A 18 -9.11 -17.37 -10.66
C ASP A 18 -10.05 -17.18 -9.45
N HIS A 19 -9.65 -16.40 -8.44
CA HIS A 19 -10.48 -16.14 -7.26
C HIS A 19 -11.59 -15.10 -7.51
N GLY A 20 -11.72 -14.56 -8.73
CA GLY A 20 -12.83 -13.70 -9.14
C GLY A 20 -12.63 -12.21 -8.87
N LYS A 21 -11.39 -11.71 -8.98
CA LYS A 21 -11.06 -10.27 -8.83
C LYS A 21 -11.83 -9.37 -9.78
N SER A 22 -11.77 -9.66 -11.08
CA SER A 22 -12.47 -8.87 -12.11
C SER A 22 -13.99 -8.91 -11.91
N THR A 23 -14.53 -10.07 -11.55
CA THR A 23 -15.95 -10.25 -11.22
C THR A 23 -16.38 -9.36 -10.05
N LEU A 24 -15.57 -9.30 -8.98
CA LEU A 24 -15.86 -8.44 -7.82
C LEU A 24 -15.83 -6.96 -8.17
N ILE A 25 -14.83 -6.51 -8.95
CA ILE A 25 -14.73 -5.13 -9.41
C ILE A 25 -15.96 -4.75 -10.23
N GLY A 26 -16.33 -5.56 -11.22
CA GLY A 26 -17.52 -5.34 -12.03
C GLY A 26 -18.80 -5.31 -11.19
N ARG A 27 -18.90 -6.19 -10.18
CA ARG A 27 -20.04 -6.22 -9.28
C ARG A 27 -20.16 -4.96 -8.42
N LEU A 28 -19.06 -4.47 -7.85
CA LEU A 28 -19.03 -3.22 -7.08
C LEU A 28 -19.45 -2.02 -7.93
N LEU A 29 -18.99 -1.95 -9.19
CA LEU A 29 -19.36 -0.89 -10.12
C LEU A 29 -20.86 -0.92 -10.45
N TYR A 30 -21.44 -2.11 -10.57
CA TYR A 30 -22.86 -2.30 -10.85
C TYR A 30 -23.73 -1.97 -9.63
N ASP A 31 -23.43 -2.58 -8.47
CA ASP A 31 -24.25 -2.42 -7.26
C ASP A 31 -24.22 -1.00 -6.69
N THR A 32 -23.15 -0.24 -6.97
CA THR A 32 -23.04 1.17 -6.57
C THR A 32 -23.70 2.13 -7.56
N GLY A 33 -24.21 1.62 -8.70
CA GLY A 33 -24.83 2.43 -9.75
C GLY A 33 -23.83 3.30 -10.53
N THR A 34 -22.52 3.03 -10.40
CA THR A 34 -21.48 3.72 -11.17
C THR A 34 -21.53 3.28 -12.64
N LEU A 35 -21.88 2.02 -12.89
CA LEU A 35 -22.28 1.55 -14.22
C LEU A 35 -23.74 1.93 -14.49
N GLN A 36 -23.96 2.76 -15.50
CA GLN A 36 -25.33 3.03 -15.95
C GLN A 36 -25.99 1.75 -16.47
N SER A 37 -27.21 1.48 -16.00
CA SER A 37 -27.93 0.22 -16.23
C SER A 37 -28.06 -0.17 -17.70
N GLY A 38 -28.17 0.83 -18.60
CA GLY A 38 -28.23 0.60 -20.06
C GLY A 38 -26.93 0.07 -20.65
N ARG A 39 -25.77 0.64 -20.28
CA ARG A 39 -24.45 0.17 -20.74
C ARG A 39 -24.15 -1.24 -20.24
N TYR A 40 -24.55 -1.55 -19.00
CA TYR A 40 -24.43 -2.90 -18.46
C TYR A 40 -25.24 -3.92 -19.28
N GLN A 41 -26.48 -3.58 -19.67
CA GLN A 41 -27.32 -4.46 -20.49
C GLN A 41 -26.78 -4.67 -21.91
N GLU A 42 -26.22 -3.63 -22.54
CA GLU A 42 -25.56 -3.75 -23.85
C GLU A 42 -24.35 -4.68 -23.80
N MET A 43 -23.51 -4.53 -22.76
CA MET A 43 -22.34 -5.38 -22.57
C MET A 43 -22.71 -6.82 -22.20
N LEU A 44 -23.78 -7.03 -21.42
CA LEU A 44 -24.36 -8.34 -21.13
C LEU A 44 -24.83 -9.07 -22.38
N GLN A 45 -25.56 -8.38 -23.26
CA GLN A 45 -26.02 -8.98 -24.53
C GLN A 45 -24.82 -9.45 -25.36
N SER A 46 -23.77 -8.62 -25.46
CA SER A 46 -22.54 -9.00 -26.17
C SER A 46 -21.82 -10.19 -25.54
N SER A 47 -21.80 -10.30 -24.20
CA SER A 47 -21.24 -11.46 -23.49
C SER A 47 -21.98 -12.76 -23.83
N LEU A 48 -23.32 -12.72 -23.78
CA LEU A 48 -24.20 -13.86 -24.10
C LEU A 48 -24.05 -14.30 -25.55
N GLU A 49 -23.88 -13.37 -26.48
CA GLU A 49 -23.62 -13.66 -27.91
C GLU A 49 -22.24 -14.31 -28.14
N THR A 50 -21.24 -13.96 -27.32
CA THR A 50 -19.85 -14.44 -27.48
C THR A 50 -19.57 -15.73 -26.68
N GLY A 51 -20.49 -16.16 -25.82
CA GLY A 51 -20.40 -17.41 -25.05
C GLY A 51 -19.27 -17.44 -24.01
N ARG A 52 -18.71 -16.29 -23.62
CA ARG A 52 -17.66 -16.18 -22.59
C ARG A 52 -18.29 -16.06 -21.20
N GLY A 53 -17.89 -16.93 -20.29
CA GLY A 53 -18.40 -17.01 -18.92
C GLY A 53 -18.00 -15.83 -18.03
N ASP A 54 -18.84 -15.59 -17.01
CA ASP A 54 -18.85 -14.50 -16.01
C ASP A 54 -19.10 -13.08 -16.56
N GLU A 55 -20.38 -12.69 -16.52
CA GLU A 55 -20.96 -11.43 -17.01
C GLU A 55 -20.20 -10.17 -16.55
N PHE A 56 -19.78 -10.11 -15.28
CA PHE A 56 -19.10 -8.94 -14.71
C PHE A 56 -17.61 -8.82 -15.09
N ALA A 57 -16.93 -9.95 -15.30
CA ALA A 57 -15.54 -9.93 -15.76
C ALA A 57 -15.46 -9.42 -17.20
N PHE A 58 -16.40 -9.85 -18.05
CA PHE A 58 -16.50 -9.37 -19.43
C PHE A 58 -16.77 -7.87 -19.53
N VAL A 59 -17.65 -7.34 -18.66
CA VAL A 59 -17.89 -5.89 -18.58
C VAL A 59 -16.58 -5.16 -18.30
N LEU A 60 -15.80 -5.61 -17.32
CA LEU A 60 -14.52 -4.98 -16.96
C LEU A 60 -13.52 -5.04 -18.12
N ASP A 61 -13.36 -6.19 -18.78
CA ASP A 61 -12.48 -6.36 -19.93
C ASP A 61 -12.89 -5.42 -21.08
N ALA A 62 -14.18 -5.28 -21.35
CA ALA A 62 -14.69 -4.39 -22.38
C ALA A 62 -14.45 -2.91 -22.00
N PHE A 63 -14.53 -2.54 -20.72
CA PHE A 63 -14.10 -1.21 -20.25
C PHE A 63 -12.61 -0.97 -20.46
N GLU A 64 -11.76 -1.95 -20.17
CA GLU A 64 -10.32 -1.85 -20.42
C GLU A 64 -9.98 -1.75 -21.91
N GLU A 65 -10.70 -2.49 -22.75
CA GLU A 65 -10.55 -2.46 -24.21
C GLU A 65 -10.99 -1.10 -24.79
N GLU A 66 -12.14 -0.54 -24.36
CA GLU A 66 -12.61 0.79 -24.75
C GLU A 66 -11.58 1.88 -24.40
N ARG A 67 -10.93 1.73 -23.24
CA ARG A 67 -9.83 2.59 -22.78
C ARG A 67 -8.58 2.44 -23.64
N ARG A 68 -8.15 1.21 -23.95
CA ARG A 68 -6.98 0.95 -24.82
C ARG A 68 -7.17 1.53 -26.23
N ARG A 69 -8.42 1.59 -26.71
CA ARG A 69 -8.78 2.19 -27.99
C ARG A 69 -8.93 3.72 -27.95
N GLY A 70 -8.74 4.35 -26.79
CA GLY A 70 -8.71 5.82 -26.65
C GLY A 70 -10.06 6.49 -26.86
N ILE A 71 -11.17 5.77 -26.68
CA ILE A 71 -12.54 6.28 -26.89
C ILE A 71 -12.96 7.20 -25.71
N THR A 72 -12.40 6.98 -24.52
CA THR A 72 -12.64 7.81 -23.32
C THR A 72 -11.39 8.61 -22.92
N ILE A 73 -11.59 9.87 -22.50
CA ILE A 73 -10.52 10.85 -22.18
C ILE A 73 -10.11 10.83 -20.69
N ASP A 74 -10.92 10.27 -19.79
CA ASP A 74 -10.67 10.30 -18.35
C ASP A 74 -9.86 9.10 -17.85
N THR A 75 -8.63 9.41 -17.43
CA THR A 75 -7.72 8.79 -16.46
C THR A 75 -7.76 7.27 -16.25
N SER A 76 -6.57 6.66 -16.20
CA SER A 76 -6.24 5.22 -16.05
C SER A 76 -6.72 4.52 -14.77
N GLN A 77 -7.79 5.01 -14.14
CA GLN A 77 -8.17 4.74 -12.76
C GLN A 77 -9.65 4.34 -12.70
N ILE A 78 -9.96 3.22 -12.03
CA ILE A 78 -11.32 2.71 -11.88
C ILE A 78 -11.91 3.31 -10.60
N TYR A 79 -13.09 3.92 -10.67
CA TYR A 79 -13.75 4.54 -9.52
C TYR A 79 -15.12 3.93 -9.26
N PHE A 80 -15.52 3.90 -7.99
CA PHE A 80 -16.92 3.67 -7.61
C PHE A 80 -17.29 4.56 -6.42
N ASN A 81 -18.57 4.83 -6.24
CA ASN A 81 -19.04 5.66 -5.12
C ASN A 81 -19.79 4.79 -4.11
N SER A 82 -19.38 4.81 -2.84
CA SER A 82 -20.27 4.39 -1.76
C SER A 82 -21.20 5.55 -1.36
N LYS A 83 -22.08 5.29 -0.40
CA LYS A 83 -22.91 6.36 0.18
C LYS A 83 -22.09 7.33 1.04
N LEU A 84 -20.94 6.90 1.56
CA LEU A 84 -20.10 7.70 2.44
C LEU A 84 -18.97 8.40 1.69
N ARG A 85 -18.30 7.73 0.74
CA ARG A 85 -17.14 8.28 0.05
C ARG A 85 -16.90 7.68 -1.35
N PRO A 86 -16.22 8.43 -2.25
CA PRO A 86 -15.70 7.88 -3.48
C PRO A 86 -14.50 6.96 -3.20
N TYR A 87 -14.37 5.89 -3.98
CA TYR A 87 -13.25 4.95 -3.96
C TYR A 87 -12.53 4.95 -5.29
N LEU A 88 -11.21 4.79 -5.21
CA LEU A 88 -10.33 4.55 -6.34
C LEU A 88 -9.78 3.13 -6.25
N ILE A 89 -10.10 2.28 -7.22
CA ILE A 89 -9.56 0.93 -7.33
C ILE A 89 -8.20 0.99 -8.03
N ILE A 90 -7.20 0.47 -7.33
CA ILE A 90 -5.88 0.17 -7.85
C ILE A 90 -5.87 -1.32 -8.17
N ASP A 91 -5.98 -1.66 -9.45
CA ASP A 91 -5.89 -3.04 -9.85
C ASP A 91 -4.43 -3.51 -9.82
N THR A 92 -4.15 -4.49 -8.98
CA THR A 92 -2.81 -5.07 -8.86
C THR A 92 -2.75 -6.37 -9.67
N PRO A 93 -1.89 -6.49 -10.71
CA PRO A 93 -1.84 -7.70 -11.51
C PRO A 93 -1.24 -8.85 -10.68
N GLY A 94 -1.79 -10.06 -10.80
CA GLY A 94 -1.45 -11.21 -9.96
C GLY A 94 -0.28 -12.09 -10.43
N HIS A 95 0.47 -11.68 -11.46
CA HIS A 95 1.58 -12.48 -12.01
C HIS A 95 2.92 -12.12 -11.37
N ARG A 96 3.85 -13.10 -11.30
CA ARG A 96 5.23 -12.91 -10.79
C ARG A 96 5.97 -11.75 -11.48
N GLU A 97 5.66 -11.50 -12.75
CA GLU A 97 6.26 -10.44 -13.56
C GLU A 97 5.72 -9.03 -13.26
N PHE A 98 4.65 -8.91 -12.46
CA PHE A 98 3.98 -7.65 -12.17
C PHE A 98 4.13 -7.19 -10.72
N ILE A 99 5.01 -7.81 -9.93
CA ILE A 99 5.25 -7.41 -8.54
C ILE A 99 5.74 -5.97 -8.46
N ARG A 100 6.55 -5.51 -9.44
CA ARG A 100 6.95 -4.10 -9.55
C ARG A 100 5.74 -3.17 -9.67
N ASN A 101 4.72 -3.56 -10.46
CA ASN A 101 3.50 -2.77 -10.65
C ASN A 101 2.58 -2.85 -9.42
N MET A 102 2.57 -3.99 -8.72
CA MET A 102 1.87 -4.12 -7.44
C MET A 102 2.49 -3.22 -6.38
N VAL A 103 3.81 -3.20 -6.23
CA VAL A 103 4.50 -2.38 -5.23
C VAL A 103 4.28 -0.88 -5.50
N THR A 104 4.40 -0.43 -6.75
CA THR A 104 4.16 0.98 -7.10
C THR A 104 2.68 1.37 -7.10
N GLY A 105 1.76 0.45 -7.42
CA GLY A 105 0.33 0.70 -7.35
C GLY A 105 -0.17 0.71 -5.91
N ALA A 106 0.09 -0.37 -5.18
CA ALA A 106 -0.35 -0.53 -3.80
C ALA A 106 0.30 0.47 -2.84
N SER A 107 1.47 1.05 -3.16
CA SER A 107 2.08 2.08 -2.29
C SER A 107 1.19 3.31 -2.08
N TYR A 108 0.26 3.57 -3.01
CA TYR A 108 -0.73 4.64 -2.90
C TYR A 108 -2.05 4.19 -2.27
N ALA A 109 -2.26 2.89 -2.07
CA ALA A 109 -3.48 2.37 -1.48
C ALA A 109 -3.48 2.59 0.04
N LYS A 110 -4.63 3.02 0.56
CA LYS A 110 -4.89 3.19 2.00
C LYS A 110 -5.40 1.90 2.65
N ALA A 111 -6.08 1.07 1.87
CA ALA A 111 -6.58 -0.23 2.28
C ALA A 111 -6.45 -1.24 1.14
N ALA A 112 -6.62 -2.52 1.45
CA ALA A 112 -6.64 -3.58 0.44
C ALA A 112 -7.79 -4.56 0.65
N VAL A 113 -8.27 -5.15 -0.45
CA VAL A 113 -9.17 -6.30 -0.45
C VAL A 113 -8.40 -7.49 -1.00
N LEU A 114 -8.15 -8.49 -0.16
CA LEU A 114 -7.58 -9.78 -0.55
C LEU A 114 -8.71 -10.76 -0.82
N ILE A 115 -8.81 -11.26 -2.05
CA ILE A 115 -9.86 -12.19 -2.46
C ILE A 115 -9.35 -13.63 -2.39
N VAL A 116 -10.11 -14.47 -1.69
CA VAL A 116 -9.81 -15.89 -1.49
C VAL A 116 -11.01 -16.71 -1.91
N ASP A 117 -10.82 -17.70 -2.78
CA ASP A 117 -11.89 -18.61 -3.20
C ASP A 117 -12.26 -19.58 -2.07
N ALA A 118 -13.54 -19.75 -1.79
CA ALA A 118 -14.05 -20.67 -0.76
C ALA A 118 -13.81 -22.15 -1.10
N VAL A 119 -13.63 -22.50 -2.37
CA VAL A 119 -13.35 -23.86 -2.86
C VAL A 119 -11.85 -24.16 -2.84
N GLU A 120 -11.04 -23.26 -3.43
CA GLU A 120 -9.58 -23.48 -3.54
C GLU A 120 -8.84 -23.10 -2.26
N GLY A 121 -9.35 -22.13 -1.51
CA GLY A 121 -8.75 -21.64 -0.27
C GLY A 121 -7.47 -20.82 -0.48
N VAL A 122 -6.54 -20.95 0.46
CA VAL A 122 -5.28 -20.18 0.44
C VAL A 122 -4.28 -20.83 -0.51
N MET A 123 -4.14 -20.23 -1.69
CA MET A 123 -3.17 -20.62 -2.71
C MET A 123 -1.83 -19.88 -2.55
N GLU A 124 -0.79 -20.34 -3.25
CA GLU A 124 0.55 -19.71 -3.24
C GLU A 124 0.51 -18.21 -3.59
N GLN A 125 -0.30 -17.83 -4.58
CA GLN A 125 -0.46 -16.41 -4.95
C GLN A 125 -1.17 -15.61 -3.85
N THR A 126 -2.13 -16.20 -3.13
CA THR A 126 -2.78 -15.56 -1.98
C THR A 126 -1.74 -15.24 -0.90
N ARG A 127 -0.83 -16.17 -0.60
CA ARG A 127 0.27 -15.95 0.36
C ARG A 127 1.21 -14.84 -0.10
N ARG A 128 1.64 -14.87 -1.37
CA ARG A 128 2.47 -13.79 -1.95
C ARG A 128 1.79 -12.43 -1.87
N HIS A 129 0.50 -12.33 -2.19
CA HIS A 129 -0.24 -11.08 -2.10
C HIS A 129 -0.38 -10.57 -0.67
N ALA A 130 -0.76 -11.42 0.28
CA ALA A 130 -0.82 -11.05 1.69
C ALA A 130 0.53 -10.53 2.21
N TRP A 131 1.61 -11.18 1.80
CA TRP A 131 2.96 -10.76 2.16
C TRP A 131 3.39 -9.46 1.47
N LEU A 132 3.08 -9.27 0.19
CA LEU A 132 3.38 -8.01 -0.50
C LEU A 132 2.61 -6.83 0.12
N LEU A 133 1.35 -7.04 0.53
CA LEU A 133 0.60 -6.04 1.27
C LEU A 133 1.27 -5.65 2.60
N SER A 134 1.95 -6.60 3.27
CA SER A 134 2.68 -6.32 4.51
C SER A 134 3.91 -5.44 4.27
N ILE A 135 4.68 -5.69 3.21
CA ILE A 135 5.84 -4.86 2.83
C ILE A 135 5.41 -3.49 2.33
N VAL A 136 4.35 -3.46 1.54
CA VAL A 136 3.72 -2.20 1.14
C VAL A 136 3.01 -1.55 2.32
N GLY A 137 3.07 -2.10 3.53
CA GLY A 137 2.65 -1.49 4.79
C GLY A 137 1.18 -1.07 4.81
N ILE A 138 0.32 -1.78 4.08
CA ILE A 138 -1.13 -1.60 4.16
C ILE A 138 -1.62 -2.41 5.35
N GLN A 139 -2.09 -1.73 6.40
CA GLN A 139 -2.61 -2.40 7.59
C GLN A 139 -4.11 -2.70 7.49
N GLU A 140 -4.85 -1.82 6.81
CA GLU A 140 -6.29 -1.94 6.63
C GLU A 140 -6.59 -2.94 5.49
N ILE A 141 -6.51 -4.23 5.80
CA ILE A 141 -6.75 -5.30 4.82
C ILE A 141 -8.06 -6.03 5.16
N CYS A 142 -9.02 -5.99 4.23
CA CYS A 142 -10.22 -6.80 4.27
C CYS A 142 -10.02 -8.07 3.45
N VAL A 143 -10.47 -9.22 3.95
CA VAL A 143 -10.43 -10.49 3.22
C VAL A 143 -11.83 -10.84 2.75
N ALA A 144 -12.00 -10.98 1.43
CA ALA A 144 -13.24 -11.39 0.81
C ALA A 144 -13.17 -12.88 0.45
N VAL A 145 -13.89 -13.73 1.19
CA VAL A 145 -14.04 -15.15 0.89
C VAL A 145 -15.11 -15.30 -0.19
N ASN A 146 -14.69 -15.44 -1.44
CA ASN A 146 -15.53 -15.42 -2.62
C ASN A 146 -16.03 -16.81 -3.02
N LYS A 147 -17.02 -16.85 -3.91
CA LYS A 147 -17.66 -18.08 -4.43
C LYS A 147 -18.34 -18.93 -3.34
N MET A 148 -18.93 -18.28 -2.33
CA MET A 148 -19.72 -18.98 -1.32
C MET A 148 -20.91 -19.76 -1.91
N ASP A 149 -21.41 -19.35 -3.08
CA ASP A 149 -22.42 -20.08 -3.85
C ASP A 149 -21.95 -21.48 -4.30
N ALA A 150 -20.65 -21.64 -4.60
CA ALA A 150 -20.09 -22.92 -5.01
C ALA A 150 -19.94 -23.92 -3.85
N VAL A 151 -19.85 -23.44 -2.61
CA VAL A 151 -19.80 -24.25 -1.39
C VAL A 151 -21.15 -24.27 -0.65
N ALA A 152 -22.24 -24.01 -1.37
CA ALA A 152 -23.61 -24.00 -0.84
C ALA A 152 -23.77 -23.14 0.44
N TYR A 153 -23.03 -22.03 0.52
CA TYR A 153 -23.06 -21.07 1.63
C TYR A 153 -22.75 -21.71 3.00
N SER A 154 -21.88 -22.72 3.04
CA SER A 154 -21.49 -23.44 4.25
C SER A 154 -20.77 -22.56 5.28
N SER A 155 -21.27 -22.53 6.52
CA SER A 155 -20.61 -21.86 7.64
C SER A 155 -19.28 -22.51 8.01
N ASP A 156 -19.20 -23.84 7.89
CA ASP A 156 -18.01 -24.60 8.31
C ASP A 156 -16.86 -24.38 7.33
N ALA A 157 -17.16 -24.32 6.03
CA ALA A 157 -16.17 -23.99 5.00
C ALA A 157 -15.60 -22.57 5.22
N PHE A 158 -16.48 -21.60 5.51
CA PHE A 158 -16.06 -20.23 5.83
C PHE A 158 -15.22 -20.16 7.11
N ALA A 159 -15.62 -20.86 8.17
CA ALA A 159 -14.90 -20.87 9.44
C ALA A 159 -13.50 -21.49 9.29
N ALA A 160 -13.39 -22.63 8.61
CA ALA A 160 -12.11 -23.28 8.34
C ALA A 160 -11.17 -22.39 7.54
N LEU A 161 -11.68 -21.72 6.50
CA LEU A 161 -10.88 -20.81 5.69
C LEU A 161 -10.50 -19.53 6.44
N SER A 162 -11.38 -19.01 7.29
CA SER A 162 -11.09 -17.85 8.14
C SER A 162 -9.90 -18.12 9.06
N VAL A 163 -9.85 -19.30 9.69
CA VAL A 163 -8.70 -19.72 10.53
C VAL A 163 -7.40 -19.80 9.71
N ALA A 164 -7.46 -20.36 8.49
CA ALA A 164 -6.29 -20.45 7.61
C ALA A 164 -5.77 -19.05 7.21
N VAL A 165 -6.68 -18.12 6.90
CA VAL A 165 -6.37 -16.73 6.59
C VAL A 165 -5.77 -15.99 7.79
N GLU A 166 -6.35 -16.13 8.98
CA GLU A 166 -5.83 -15.51 10.20
C GLU A 166 -4.42 -16.01 10.54
N SER A 167 -4.18 -17.31 10.37
CA SER A 167 -2.85 -17.90 10.54
C SER A 167 -1.84 -17.29 9.56
N LEU A 168 -2.21 -17.16 8.28
CA LEU A 168 -1.36 -16.54 7.25
C LEU A 168 -1.04 -15.07 7.59
N PHE A 169 -2.03 -14.31 8.03
CA PHE A 169 -1.85 -12.91 8.39
C PHE A 169 -0.90 -12.78 9.59
N THR A 170 -1.11 -13.61 10.61
CA THR A 170 -0.25 -13.64 11.80
C THR A 170 1.21 -13.95 11.44
N GLU A 171 1.44 -14.88 10.52
CA GLU A 171 2.78 -15.24 10.02
C GLU A 171 3.53 -14.02 9.45
N PHE A 172 2.80 -13.13 8.79
CA PHE A 172 3.35 -11.92 8.17
C PHE A 172 3.26 -10.68 9.05
N GLY A 173 2.86 -10.82 10.31
CA GLY A 173 2.71 -9.69 11.25
C GLY A 173 1.53 -8.77 10.91
N LEU A 174 0.53 -9.31 10.21
CA LEU A 174 -0.69 -8.62 9.82
C LEU A 174 -1.87 -9.08 10.69
N SER A 175 -2.95 -8.32 10.65
CA SER A 175 -4.26 -8.73 11.18
C SER A 175 -5.34 -8.24 10.21
N PRO A 176 -6.25 -9.11 9.75
CA PRO A 176 -7.30 -8.68 8.84
C PRO A 176 -8.28 -7.76 9.58
N ALA A 177 -8.65 -6.64 8.96
CA ALA A 177 -9.66 -5.73 9.51
C ALA A 177 -11.04 -6.40 9.57
N ALA A 178 -11.35 -7.23 8.57
CA ALA A 178 -12.50 -8.14 8.58
C ALA A 178 -12.29 -9.28 7.58
N ILE A 179 -13.00 -10.39 7.81
CA ILE A 179 -13.15 -11.49 6.86
C ILE A 179 -14.64 -11.59 6.51
N VAL A 180 -14.97 -11.44 5.22
CA VAL A 180 -16.35 -11.33 4.73
C VAL A 180 -16.64 -12.46 3.73
N PRO A 181 -17.65 -13.31 3.98
CA PRO A 181 -18.11 -14.29 3.01
C PRO A 181 -18.96 -13.61 1.95
N ILE A 182 -18.59 -13.75 0.68
CA ILE A 182 -19.28 -13.11 -0.45
C ILE A 182 -19.52 -14.09 -1.60
N SER A 183 -20.46 -13.74 -2.47
CA SER A 183 -20.50 -14.24 -3.85
C SER A 183 -20.49 -13.04 -4.80
N ALA A 184 -19.36 -12.79 -5.45
CA ALA A 184 -19.22 -11.70 -6.41
C ALA A 184 -20.17 -11.88 -7.62
N ARG A 185 -20.45 -13.13 -8.00
CA ARG A 185 -21.32 -13.47 -9.12
C ARG A 185 -22.78 -13.12 -8.83
N VAL A 186 -23.30 -13.55 -7.67
CA VAL A 186 -24.71 -13.34 -7.29
C VAL A 186 -24.92 -11.96 -6.66
N GLY A 187 -23.90 -11.42 -5.99
CA GLY A 187 -23.93 -10.16 -5.25
C GLY A 187 -24.11 -10.32 -3.74
N ASP A 188 -24.06 -11.54 -3.21
CA ASP A 188 -24.27 -11.79 -1.79
C ASP A 188 -23.16 -11.15 -0.95
N ASN A 189 -23.55 -10.34 0.04
CA ASN A 189 -22.66 -9.64 0.98
C ASN A 189 -21.64 -8.69 0.32
N VAL A 190 -21.80 -8.33 -0.96
CA VAL A 190 -20.89 -7.38 -1.64
C VAL A 190 -21.24 -5.95 -1.26
N ALA A 191 -22.30 -5.38 -1.85
CA ALA A 191 -22.76 -4.03 -1.50
C ALA A 191 -23.75 -4.02 -0.33
N LYS A 192 -24.51 -5.11 -0.16
CA LYS A 192 -25.55 -5.27 0.86
C LYS A 192 -25.50 -6.67 1.43
N LEU A 193 -25.92 -6.83 2.68
CA LEU A 193 -26.07 -8.15 3.30
C LEU A 193 -27.14 -8.98 2.58
N SER A 194 -26.86 -10.27 2.44
CA SER A 194 -27.76 -11.26 1.84
C SER A 194 -28.48 -12.10 2.89
N GLY A 195 -29.68 -12.56 2.54
CA GLY A 195 -30.41 -13.56 3.32
C GLY A 195 -29.92 -15.00 3.09
N SER A 196 -29.04 -15.24 2.11
CA SER A 196 -28.52 -16.59 1.77
C SER A 196 -27.60 -17.18 2.85
N MET A 197 -27.03 -16.33 3.71
CA MET A 197 -26.10 -16.71 4.78
C MET A 197 -26.60 -16.20 6.14
N PRO A 198 -27.70 -16.75 6.70
CA PRO A 198 -28.29 -16.26 7.95
C PRO A 198 -27.39 -16.43 9.17
N TRP A 199 -26.39 -17.31 9.09
CA TRP A 199 -25.36 -17.50 10.12
C TRP A 199 -24.32 -16.39 10.15
N TYR A 200 -24.19 -15.59 9.08
CA TYR A 200 -23.25 -14.48 9.03
C TYR A 200 -23.89 -13.21 9.60
N THR A 201 -23.40 -12.75 10.74
CA THR A 201 -23.91 -11.54 11.44
C THR A 201 -23.00 -10.32 11.28
N GLY A 202 -22.03 -10.39 10.36
CA GLY A 202 -21.09 -9.31 10.08
C GLY A 202 -21.67 -8.23 9.17
N LYS A 203 -20.78 -7.42 8.60
CA LYS A 203 -21.11 -6.34 7.65
C LYS A 203 -20.91 -6.81 6.21
N SER A 204 -21.56 -6.17 5.24
CA SER A 204 -21.21 -6.37 3.83
C SER A 204 -19.79 -5.89 3.54
N LEU A 205 -19.19 -6.34 2.43
CA LEU A 205 -17.85 -5.90 2.02
C LEU A 205 -17.79 -4.37 1.90
N LEU A 206 -18.81 -3.75 1.28
CA LEU A 206 -18.87 -2.30 1.13
C LEU A 206 -18.99 -1.57 2.48
N GLU A 207 -19.77 -2.12 3.43
CA GLU A 207 -19.90 -1.58 4.78
C GLU A 207 -18.61 -1.72 5.60
N VAL A 208 -17.87 -2.82 5.42
CA VAL A 208 -16.53 -2.97 6.02
C VAL A 208 -15.61 -1.89 5.47
N LEU A 209 -15.52 -1.77 4.14
CA LEU A 209 -14.68 -0.76 3.48
C LEU A 209 -15.02 0.65 3.96
N ASP A 210 -16.31 0.96 4.10
CA ASP A 210 -16.81 2.23 4.60
C ASP A 210 -16.47 2.47 6.08
N SER A 211 -16.29 1.41 6.87
CA SER A 211 -15.86 1.51 8.27
C SER A 211 -14.35 1.54 8.46
N LEU A 212 -13.55 1.40 7.41
CA LEU A 212 -12.09 1.54 7.51
C LEU A 212 -11.75 3.01 7.77
N GLU A 213 -11.40 3.28 9.02
CA GLU A 213 -10.89 4.55 9.52
C GLU A 213 -9.36 4.53 9.42
N CYS A 214 -8.81 5.01 8.29
CA CYS A 214 -7.40 5.35 8.30
C CYS A 214 -7.22 6.56 9.21
N ARG A 215 -6.51 6.40 10.34
CA ARG A 215 -6.10 7.53 11.18
C ARG A 215 -5.58 8.65 10.27
N PRO A 216 -6.07 9.89 10.43
CA PRO A 216 -5.57 11.03 9.67
C PRO A 216 -4.05 11.04 9.79
N ILE A 217 -3.35 11.05 8.65
CA ILE A 217 -1.88 11.02 8.65
C ILE A 217 -1.34 12.26 9.37
N GLU A 218 -2.14 13.32 9.41
CA GLU A 218 -1.94 14.59 10.10
C GLU A 218 -1.86 14.45 11.63
N GLU A 219 -2.44 13.40 12.22
CA GLU A 219 -2.41 13.13 13.67
C GLU A 219 -1.21 12.25 14.09
N ARG A 220 -0.45 11.71 13.12
CA ARG A 220 0.77 10.93 13.38
C ARG A 220 1.93 11.86 13.80
N PRO A 221 3.02 11.32 14.38
CA PRO A 221 4.22 12.11 14.63
C PRO A 221 4.73 12.77 13.34
N PHE A 222 5.21 14.00 13.45
CA PHE A 222 5.67 14.76 12.30
C PHE A 222 6.92 14.14 11.67
N ARG A 223 6.93 13.98 10.35
CA ARG A 223 8.09 13.55 9.55
C ARG A 223 8.23 14.41 8.31
N PHE A 224 9.36 15.08 8.21
CA PHE A 224 9.73 15.92 7.10
C PHE A 224 11.14 15.55 6.60
N PRO A 225 11.23 14.66 5.61
CA PRO A 225 12.48 14.39 4.92
C PRO A 225 12.91 15.62 4.11
N VAL A 226 14.10 16.12 4.40
CA VAL A 226 14.68 17.28 3.71
C VAL A 226 15.05 16.88 2.29
N GLN A 227 14.43 17.54 1.31
CA GLN A 227 14.72 17.35 -0.11
C GLN A 227 15.86 18.25 -0.57
N ASP A 228 15.87 19.51 -0.13
CA ASP A 228 16.92 20.48 -0.44
C ASP A 228 16.98 21.60 0.61
N VAL A 229 18.05 22.39 0.58
CA VAL A 229 18.25 23.56 1.43
C VAL A 229 18.74 24.73 0.57
N TYR A 230 17.88 25.73 0.38
CA TYR A 230 18.22 26.95 -0.36
C TYR A 230 18.79 27.99 0.60
N ARG A 231 19.96 28.53 0.29
CA ARG A 231 20.58 29.61 1.06
C ARG A 231 20.38 30.93 0.31
N PHE A 232 19.51 31.77 0.86
CA PHE A 232 19.42 33.18 0.47
C PHE A 232 20.20 34.02 1.48
N ASP A 233 20.59 35.26 1.12
CA ASP A 233 21.53 36.11 1.86
C ASP A 233 21.21 36.38 3.36
N SER A 234 20.04 35.95 3.86
CA SER A 234 19.62 36.13 5.26
C SER A 234 19.41 34.83 6.05
N GLU A 235 18.78 33.79 5.49
CA GLU A 235 18.44 32.53 6.22
C GLU A 235 18.30 31.32 5.27
N PRO A 236 18.71 30.10 5.70
CA PRO A 236 18.49 28.87 4.93
C PRO A 236 17.01 28.47 4.97
N ILE A 237 16.45 28.18 3.78
CA ILE A 237 15.10 27.65 3.61
C ILE A 237 15.21 26.16 3.32
N VAL A 238 14.74 25.35 4.26
CA VAL A 238 14.68 23.90 4.13
C VAL A 238 13.39 23.54 3.38
N VAL A 239 13.51 22.77 2.31
CA VAL A 239 12.35 22.37 1.49
C VAL A 239 12.16 20.86 1.47
N GLY A 240 10.91 20.45 1.32
CA GLY A 240 10.52 19.05 1.34
C GLY A 240 9.01 18.88 1.32
N ARG A 241 8.59 17.63 1.48
CA ARG A 241 7.19 17.25 1.58
C ARG A 241 6.95 16.66 2.96
N ILE A 242 5.81 17.00 3.57
CA ILE A 242 5.40 16.40 4.84
C ILE A 242 4.93 14.97 4.56
N GLU A 243 5.69 13.98 5.02
CA GLU A 243 5.36 12.56 4.88
C GLU A 243 4.50 12.05 6.04
N SER A 244 4.49 12.74 7.17
CA SER A 244 3.61 12.41 8.30
C SER A 244 3.38 13.60 9.22
N GLY A 245 2.23 13.62 9.89
CA GLY A 245 1.85 14.62 10.88
C GLY A 245 1.52 16.00 10.29
N ALA A 246 1.50 16.98 11.18
CA ALA A 246 1.35 18.39 10.87
C ALA A 246 2.31 19.20 11.71
N VAL A 247 2.57 20.44 11.29
CA VAL A 247 3.49 21.34 11.98
C VAL A 247 2.97 22.77 11.97
N ARG A 248 3.27 23.51 13.03
CA ARG A 248 2.96 24.94 13.16
C ARG A 248 4.22 25.78 13.39
N ILE A 249 4.13 27.06 13.08
CA ILE A 249 5.15 28.03 13.47
C ILE A 249 5.36 27.99 15.00
N GLY A 250 6.61 28.01 15.43
CA GLY A 250 7.05 27.93 16.82
C GLY A 250 7.10 26.51 17.41
N GLU A 251 6.70 25.49 16.65
CA GLU A 251 6.73 24.12 17.12
C GLU A 251 8.16 23.57 17.19
N LYS A 252 8.46 22.84 18.28
CA LYS A 252 9.77 22.22 18.50
C LYS A 252 9.93 20.99 17.63
N VAL A 253 11.07 20.90 16.97
CA VAL A 253 11.44 19.80 16.08
C VAL A 253 12.86 19.32 16.38
N THR A 254 13.14 18.08 16.03
CA THR A 254 14.46 17.45 16.12
C THR A 254 14.97 17.06 14.74
N ILE A 255 16.23 17.34 14.46
CA ILE A 255 16.88 17.08 13.16
C ILE A 255 17.75 15.83 13.28
N TYR A 256 17.44 14.80 12.50
CA TYR A 256 18.16 13.52 12.42
C TYR A 256 19.07 13.45 11.19
N PRO A 257 20.19 12.72 11.26
CA PRO A 257 20.63 11.83 12.35
C PRO A 257 21.26 12.53 13.57
N GLY A 258 21.58 13.82 13.50
CA GLY A 258 22.33 14.53 14.55
C GLY A 258 21.61 14.76 15.88
N GLY A 259 20.30 14.51 15.97
CA GLY A 259 19.50 14.64 17.19
C GLY A 259 19.37 16.07 17.73
N ARG A 260 19.59 17.09 16.90
CA ARG A 260 19.57 18.50 17.33
C ARG A 260 18.16 19.05 17.42
N GLU A 261 17.87 19.77 18.50
CA GLU A 261 16.60 20.47 18.66
C GLU A 261 16.62 21.84 17.99
N SER A 262 15.48 22.23 17.40
CA SER A 262 15.21 23.56 16.86
C SER A 262 13.71 23.86 16.96
N ALA A 263 13.28 25.05 16.54
CA ALA A 263 11.87 25.39 16.35
C ALA A 263 11.62 25.90 14.92
N ILE A 264 10.40 25.71 14.44
CA ILE A 264 9.94 26.17 13.12
C ILE A 264 9.76 27.69 13.14
N GLY A 265 10.50 28.42 12.31
CA GLY A 265 10.43 29.88 12.22
C GLY A 265 9.30 30.35 11.32
N THR A 266 9.42 30.14 10.02
CA THR A 266 8.38 30.50 9.03
C THR A 266 8.02 29.30 8.17
N ILE A 267 6.76 29.18 7.76
CA ILE A 267 6.31 28.15 6.81
C ILE A 267 5.85 28.85 5.54
N ARG A 268 6.33 28.40 4.39
CA ARG A 268 6.00 28.90 3.05
C ARG A 268 5.42 27.76 2.22
N THR A 269 4.31 28.02 1.54
CA THR A 269 3.65 27.08 0.64
C THR A 269 3.68 27.65 -0.78
N PHE A 270 3.07 26.97 -1.74
CA PHE A 270 2.81 27.54 -3.06
C PHE A 270 1.34 27.25 -3.41
N PRO A 271 0.55 28.23 -3.88
CA PRO A 271 0.92 29.58 -4.34
C PRO A 271 0.97 30.68 -3.25
N SER A 272 0.62 30.38 -2.00
CA SER A 272 0.61 31.36 -0.90
C SER A 272 2.00 31.58 -0.33
N SER A 273 2.42 32.81 -0.06
CA SER A 273 3.78 33.11 0.37
C SER A 273 4.12 32.62 1.79
N GLU A 274 3.14 32.61 2.71
CA GLU A 274 3.32 32.19 4.10
C GLU A 274 2.06 31.47 4.62
N ALA A 275 2.26 30.52 5.54
CA ALA A 275 1.21 29.77 6.21
C ALA A 275 1.50 29.65 7.71
N ALA A 276 0.47 29.63 8.55
CA ALA A 276 0.64 29.43 10.00
C ALA A 276 0.91 27.97 10.38
N SER A 277 0.49 27.04 9.52
CA SER A 277 0.61 25.60 9.68
C SER A 277 0.65 24.90 8.34
N ALA A 278 1.20 23.70 8.32
CA ALA A 278 1.14 22.79 7.17
C ALA A 278 0.96 21.36 7.65
N SER A 279 0.45 20.49 6.79
CA SER A 279 0.12 19.11 7.12
C SER A 279 0.55 18.12 6.05
N TYR A 280 0.38 16.83 6.34
CA TYR A 280 0.67 15.72 5.44
C TYR A 280 0.33 16.00 3.97
N GLY A 281 1.26 15.62 3.09
CA GLY A 281 1.10 15.70 1.65
C GLY A 281 1.50 17.05 1.04
N GLU A 282 1.54 18.12 1.83
CA GLU A 282 1.95 19.45 1.37
C GLU A 282 3.46 19.53 1.14
N ALA A 283 3.86 20.16 0.03
CA ALA A 283 5.24 20.54 -0.24
C ALA A 283 5.46 21.95 0.30
N ILE A 284 6.39 22.09 1.25
CA ILE A 284 6.62 23.34 1.97
C ILE A 284 8.10 23.69 2.01
N GLY A 285 8.37 24.98 2.20
CA GLY A 285 9.67 25.48 2.63
C GLY A 285 9.54 26.11 4.01
N PHE A 286 10.46 25.85 4.93
CA PHE A 286 10.47 26.54 6.21
C PHE A 286 11.86 26.99 6.65
N THR A 287 11.89 28.03 7.48
CA THR A 287 13.09 28.44 8.22
C THR A 287 13.05 27.84 9.63
N LEU A 288 14.22 27.73 10.26
CA LEU A 288 14.37 27.22 11.62
C LEU A 288 15.07 28.28 12.47
N GLU A 289 14.63 28.46 13.70
CA GLU A 289 15.18 29.49 14.61
C GLU A 289 16.66 29.27 14.96
N ALA A 290 17.13 28.02 14.91
CA ALA A 290 18.51 27.62 15.18
C ALA A 290 19.09 26.76 14.03
N ALA A 291 18.92 27.20 12.77
CA ALA A 291 19.51 26.50 11.63
C ALA A 291 21.03 26.73 11.53
N ASP A 292 21.80 25.73 11.96
CA ASP A 292 23.21 25.61 11.59
C ASP A 292 23.39 25.17 10.12
N ALA A 293 24.59 25.38 9.59
CA ALA A 293 24.99 25.05 8.21
C ALA A 293 24.96 23.56 7.84
N GLU A 294 24.57 22.67 8.76
CA GLU A 294 24.70 21.22 8.63
C GLU A 294 23.43 20.48 8.18
N ILE A 295 22.29 21.17 8.03
CA ILE A 295 21.11 20.56 7.42
C ILE A 295 21.38 20.36 5.93
N VAL A 296 21.25 19.13 5.48
CA VAL A 296 21.49 18.72 4.09
C VAL A 296 20.36 17.84 3.60
N ARG A 297 20.30 17.62 2.28
CA ARG A 297 19.41 16.61 1.70
C ARG A 297 19.63 15.26 2.37
N GLY A 298 18.54 14.60 2.75
CA GLY A 298 18.56 13.34 3.48
C GLY A 298 18.48 13.51 5.01
N SER A 299 18.65 14.71 5.56
CA SER A 299 18.25 14.95 6.95
C SER A 299 16.75 14.72 7.13
N VAL A 300 16.33 14.23 8.30
CA VAL A 300 14.91 14.05 8.63
C VAL A 300 14.56 14.95 9.80
N ILE A 301 13.61 15.84 9.60
CA ILE A 301 13.08 16.73 10.65
C ILE A 301 11.82 16.08 11.21
N ALA A 302 11.76 15.93 12.52
CA ALA A 302 10.70 15.17 13.18
C ALA A 302 10.21 15.86 14.47
N ALA A 303 8.95 15.62 14.83
CA ALA A 303 8.39 16.00 16.13
C ALA A 303 7.52 14.86 16.68
N GLY A 304 7.33 14.84 18.00
CA GLY A 304 6.63 13.76 18.70
C GLY A 304 7.52 12.54 18.94
N ALA A 305 7.04 11.33 18.64
CA ALA A 305 7.83 10.11 18.77
C ALA A 305 9.05 10.16 17.83
N PRO A 306 10.28 9.91 18.32
CA PRO A 306 11.49 10.01 17.51
C PRO A 306 11.61 8.82 16.53
N PRO A 307 12.17 9.03 15.31
CA PRO A 307 12.56 7.92 14.45
C PRO A 307 13.73 7.16 15.06
N THR A 308 13.90 5.90 14.65
CA THR A 308 15.10 5.13 14.99
C THR A 308 16.25 5.60 14.12
N CYS A 309 17.38 5.92 14.73
CA CYS A 309 18.57 6.38 14.04
C CYS A 309 19.77 5.53 14.40
N GLY A 310 20.54 5.13 13.38
CA GLY A 310 21.73 4.31 13.58
C GLY A 310 22.30 3.80 12.26
N ARG A 311 23.18 2.80 12.36
CA ARG A 311 23.81 2.14 11.20
C ARG A 311 23.43 0.69 11.01
N GLU A 312 22.61 0.17 11.91
CA GLU A 312 22.20 -1.22 11.95
C GLU A 312 20.68 -1.28 12.11
N PHE A 313 20.00 -1.90 11.15
CA PHE A 313 18.55 -2.03 11.13
C PHE A 313 18.15 -3.47 10.89
N GLN A 314 17.24 -3.99 11.71
CA GLN A 314 16.54 -5.23 11.37
C GLN A 314 15.53 -4.92 10.28
N ALA A 315 15.46 -5.77 9.26
CA ALA A 315 14.59 -5.54 8.13
C ALA A 315 14.08 -6.84 7.51
N THR A 316 12.95 -6.72 6.80
CA THR A 316 12.52 -7.73 5.84
C THR A 316 12.66 -7.16 4.44
N VAL A 317 13.37 -7.86 3.57
CA VAL A 317 13.61 -7.43 2.19
C VAL A 317 12.97 -8.40 1.21
N PHE A 318 12.61 -7.87 0.06
CA PHE A 318 12.12 -8.61 -1.10
C PHE A 318 12.96 -8.26 -2.32
N TRP A 319 13.27 -9.27 -3.12
CA TRP A 319 14.21 -9.13 -4.21
C TRP A 319 13.55 -9.23 -5.59
N PHE A 320 13.93 -8.33 -6.49
CA PHE A 320 13.28 -8.14 -7.80
C PHE A 320 14.16 -8.47 -9.00
N MET A 321 15.49 -8.37 -8.89
CA MET A 321 16.40 -8.45 -10.05
C MET A 321 17.74 -9.05 -9.70
N ASP A 322 18.25 -9.93 -10.57
CA ASP A 322 19.50 -10.67 -10.41
C ASP A 322 19.59 -11.37 -9.03
N GLU A 323 20.64 -12.13 -8.79
CA GLU A 323 20.86 -12.72 -7.46
C GLU A 323 21.72 -11.77 -6.62
N TYR A 324 21.47 -11.74 -5.32
CA TYR A 324 22.26 -10.96 -4.37
C TYR A 324 22.96 -11.87 -3.38
N ALA A 325 24.29 -11.81 -3.36
CA ALA A 325 25.11 -12.48 -2.37
C ALA A 325 25.20 -11.61 -1.11
N ALA A 326 25.03 -12.24 0.06
CA ALA A 326 25.08 -11.55 1.34
C ALA A 326 26.39 -10.75 1.49
N GLY A 327 26.27 -9.47 1.84
CA GLY A 327 27.41 -8.58 2.01
C GLY A 327 27.81 -7.78 0.77
N ASP A 328 27.27 -8.08 -0.42
CA ASP A 328 27.48 -7.27 -1.62
C ASP A 328 27.03 -5.81 -1.39
N PRO A 329 27.72 -4.83 -2.01
CA PRO A 329 27.39 -3.42 -1.83
C PRO A 329 26.03 -3.08 -2.45
N VAL A 330 25.24 -2.32 -1.69
CA VAL A 330 23.94 -1.78 -2.11
C VAL A 330 23.80 -0.33 -1.68
N THR A 331 22.86 0.37 -2.28
CA THR A 331 22.38 1.67 -1.78
C THR A 331 20.98 1.51 -1.21
N ILE A 332 20.81 1.91 0.05
CA ILE A 332 19.51 1.95 0.71
C ILE A 332 18.92 3.35 0.52
N ARG A 333 17.75 3.41 -0.12
CA ARG A 333 16.98 4.64 -0.29
C ARG A 333 15.75 4.64 0.58
N CYS A 334 15.71 5.57 1.52
CA CYS A 334 14.57 5.80 2.40
C CYS A 334 14.17 7.27 2.32
N THR A 335 13.01 7.55 1.73
CA THR A 335 12.55 8.91 1.40
C THR A 335 13.61 9.73 0.63
N THR A 336 14.22 10.74 1.25
CA THR A 336 15.27 11.57 0.64
C THR A 336 16.68 11.10 0.96
N GLN A 337 16.82 10.12 1.88
CA GLN A 337 18.09 9.50 2.25
C GLN A 337 18.53 8.51 1.18
N SER A 338 19.81 8.54 0.83
CA SER A 338 20.45 7.59 -0.06
C SER A 338 21.79 7.21 0.56
N VAL A 339 21.85 6.01 1.15
CA VAL A 339 22.95 5.61 2.02
C VAL A 339 23.57 4.31 1.51
N PRO A 340 24.89 4.27 1.24
CA PRO A 340 25.57 3.02 0.90
C PRO A 340 25.60 2.07 2.11
N GLY A 341 25.51 0.79 1.82
CA GLY A 341 25.49 -0.26 2.84
C GLY A 341 25.59 -1.65 2.27
N ARG A 342 25.33 -2.64 3.12
CA ARG A 342 25.29 -4.06 2.80
C ARG A 342 24.19 -4.75 3.60
N ILE A 343 23.73 -5.89 3.11
CA ILE A 343 22.67 -6.67 3.72
C ILE A 343 23.25 -7.99 4.21
N LEU A 344 23.10 -8.25 5.50
CA LEU A 344 23.40 -9.54 6.10
C LEU A 344 22.11 -10.36 6.16
N LEU A 345 22.07 -11.43 5.37
CA LEU A 345 20.92 -12.32 5.28
C LEU A 345 20.94 -13.31 6.46
N HIS A 346 19.83 -13.42 7.19
CA HIS A 346 19.69 -14.36 8.31
C HIS A 346 18.80 -15.54 7.94
N GLN A 347 17.72 -15.28 7.22
CA GLN A 347 16.76 -16.28 6.78
C GLN A 347 16.19 -15.86 5.44
N VAL A 348 16.45 -16.64 4.39
CA VAL A 348 15.86 -16.48 3.06
C VAL A 348 14.66 -17.43 2.94
N PHE A 349 13.58 -16.98 2.32
CA PHE A 349 12.34 -17.77 2.17
C PHE A 349 11.56 -17.32 0.91
N ASP A 350 10.81 -18.23 0.28
CA ASP A 350 9.80 -17.84 -0.72
C ASP A 350 8.54 -17.43 0.03
N PRO A 351 7.99 -16.21 -0.17
CA PRO A 351 6.72 -15.82 0.42
C PRO A 351 5.53 -16.76 0.14
N ALA A 352 5.57 -17.53 -0.95
CA ALA A 352 4.60 -18.60 -1.23
C ALA A 352 4.84 -19.87 -0.40
N GLN A 353 6.08 -20.16 -0.06
CA GLN A 353 6.52 -21.37 0.63
C GLN A 353 7.53 -21.01 1.73
N PRO A 354 7.07 -20.36 2.81
CA PRO A 354 7.95 -19.80 3.83
C PRO A 354 8.71 -20.86 4.64
N ASP A 355 8.19 -22.10 4.66
CA ASP A 355 8.82 -23.26 5.32
C ASP A 355 9.92 -23.91 4.47
N ALA A 356 10.13 -23.46 3.23
CA ALA A 356 11.21 -23.97 2.39
C ALA A 356 12.57 -23.52 2.93
N GLU A 357 13.47 -24.47 3.18
CA GLU A 357 14.86 -24.16 3.53
C GLU A 357 15.60 -23.64 2.29
N LEU A 358 15.92 -22.34 2.29
CA LEU A 358 16.74 -21.69 1.28
C LEU A 358 18.11 -21.32 1.85
N PRO A 359 19.17 -21.28 1.01
CA PRO A 359 20.49 -20.83 1.43
C PRO A 359 20.43 -19.41 1.99
N SER A 360 21.07 -19.16 3.14
CA SER A 360 21.06 -17.83 3.78
C SER A 360 22.17 -16.91 3.28
N ASP A 361 22.94 -17.31 2.26
CA ASP A 361 24.05 -16.56 1.69
C ASP A 361 23.69 -15.89 0.35
N LEU A 362 22.54 -16.24 -0.24
CA LEU A 362 22.07 -15.76 -1.53
C LEU A 362 20.56 -15.51 -1.49
N ILE A 363 20.10 -14.43 -2.10
CA ILE A 363 18.67 -14.18 -2.35
C ILE A 363 18.42 -14.03 -3.86
N CYS A 364 17.46 -14.80 -4.36
CA CYS A 364 17.07 -14.82 -5.76
C CYS A 364 15.82 -13.96 -6.02
N VAL A 365 15.52 -13.74 -7.30
CA VAL A 365 14.34 -12.98 -7.73
C VAL A 365 13.04 -13.63 -7.24
N GLY A 366 12.23 -12.85 -6.53
CA GLY A 366 10.96 -13.30 -5.98
C GLY A 366 11.08 -13.93 -4.59
N GLU A 367 12.27 -13.95 -4.01
CA GLU A 367 12.49 -14.39 -2.63
C GLU A 367 12.50 -13.21 -1.67
N ALA A 368 12.34 -13.55 -0.41
CA ALA A 368 12.36 -12.66 0.72
C ALA A 368 13.47 -13.03 1.69
N ALA A 369 13.94 -12.06 2.47
CA ALA A 369 14.82 -12.37 3.58
C ALA A 369 14.54 -11.53 4.82
N ARG A 370 14.63 -12.17 5.98
CA ARG A 370 14.89 -11.49 7.26
C ARG A 370 16.39 -11.23 7.33
N CYS A 371 16.74 -9.97 7.55
CA CYS A 371 18.12 -9.53 7.40
C CYS A 371 18.45 -8.38 8.35
N THR A 372 19.74 -8.11 8.48
CA THR A 372 20.25 -6.87 9.08
C THR A 372 20.90 -6.02 8.00
N ILE A 373 20.45 -4.77 7.90
CA ILE A 373 21.02 -3.77 7.03
C ILE A 373 22.12 -3.04 7.80
N LEU A 374 23.31 -3.00 7.22
CA LEU A 374 24.44 -2.25 7.74
C LEU A 374 24.73 -1.09 6.80
N THR A 375 24.60 0.14 7.30
CA THR A 375 24.88 1.35 6.54
C THR A 375 26.22 1.97 6.91
N GLU A 376 26.86 2.65 5.96
CA GLU A 376 28.15 3.32 6.21
C GLU A 376 27.99 4.63 7.00
N VAL A 377 26.85 5.30 6.83
CA VAL A 377 26.46 6.50 7.57
C VAL A 377 25.12 6.28 8.28
N ASP A 378 24.82 7.14 9.25
CA ASP A 378 23.59 7.03 10.03
C ASP A 378 22.37 7.26 9.14
N LEU A 379 21.41 6.35 9.25
CA LEU A 379 20.11 6.40 8.61
C LEU A 379 19.06 6.69 9.69
N ALA A 380 18.00 7.41 9.35
CA ALA A 380 16.83 7.60 10.20
C ALA A 380 15.62 6.93 9.54
N GLY A 381 14.99 6.00 10.24
CA GLY A 381 13.83 5.24 9.77
C GLY A 381 12.84 4.96 10.89
N ASP A 382 11.60 4.67 10.53
CA ASP A 382 10.53 4.33 11.47
C ASP A 382 10.15 2.86 11.39
N HIS A 383 9.53 2.35 12.45
CA HIS A 383 8.79 1.10 12.31
C HIS A 383 7.60 1.34 11.36
N PRO A 384 7.35 0.50 10.34
CA PRO A 384 6.30 0.72 9.35
C PRO A 384 4.90 0.78 9.96
N GLY A 385 4.70 0.16 11.13
CA GLY A 385 3.44 0.27 11.87
C GLY A 385 3.21 1.60 12.59
N LEU A 386 4.25 2.43 12.74
CA LEU A 386 4.13 3.80 13.26
C LEU A 386 3.99 4.79 12.10
N ILE A 387 4.96 4.79 11.18
CA ILE A 387 4.99 5.67 10.00
C ILE A 387 5.46 4.85 8.80
N PRO A 388 4.55 4.36 7.95
CA PRO A 388 4.92 3.54 6.81
C PRO A 388 5.79 4.26 5.79
N GLU A 389 5.63 5.58 5.62
CA GLU A 389 6.34 6.39 4.63
C GLU A 389 7.86 6.45 4.88
N THR A 390 8.28 6.43 6.15
CA THR A 390 9.69 6.38 6.60
C THR A 390 10.10 5.01 7.12
N GLY A 391 9.20 4.02 7.10
CA GLY A 391 9.47 2.64 7.48
C GLY A 391 9.76 1.69 6.31
N ARG A 392 9.59 2.18 5.08
CA ARG A 392 9.84 1.46 3.83
C ARG A 392 11.07 2.03 3.14
N PHE A 393 11.82 1.17 2.45
CA PHE A 393 12.98 1.58 1.68
C PHE A 393 13.09 0.77 0.39
N VAL A 394 13.81 1.35 -0.57
CA VAL A 394 14.19 0.72 -1.84
C VAL A 394 15.68 0.38 -1.75
N ILE A 395 16.04 -0.78 -2.28
CA ILE A 395 17.42 -1.23 -2.40
C ILE A 395 17.83 -1.05 -3.87
N GLU A 396 18.89 -0.29 -4.10
CA GLU A 396 19.45 -0.09 -5.42
C GLU A 396 20.81 -0.77 -5.54
N ARG A 397 21.05 -1.39 -6.70
CA ARG A 397 22.36 -1.84 -7.14
C ARG A 397 22.70 -1.08 -8.42
N GLU A 398 23.86 -0.43 -8.44
CA GLU A 398 24.32 0.36 -9.59
C GLU A 398 23.31 1.43 -10.06
N GLY A 399 22.52 1.98 -9.12
CA GLY A 399 21.49 2.99 -9.39
C GLY A 399 20.18 2.44 -9.96
N ILE A 400 20.01 1.12 -10.00
CA ILE A 400 18.77 0.46 -10.45
C ILE A 400 18.08 -0.21 -9.25
N PRO A 401 16.76 -0.02 -9.06
CA PRO A 401 16.00 -0.71 -8.02
C PRO A 401 16.07 -2.24 -8.18
N ALA A 402 16.74 -2.90 -7.23
CA ALA A 402 16.97 -4.34 -7.20
C ALA A 402 16.12 -5.05 -6.13
N GLY A 403 15.72 -4.32 -5.08
CA GLY A 403 14.86 -4.84 -4.02
C GLY A 403 14.07 -3.74 -3.31
N ALA A 404 13.18 -4.14 -2.42
CA ALA A 404 12.48 -3.24 -1.50
C ALA A 404 12.40 -3.90 -0.12
N GLY A 405 12.17 -3.13 0.92
CA GLY A 405 12.01 -3.70 2.25
C GLY A 405 11.34 -2.77 3.25
N ILE A 406 11.12 -3.34 4.43
CA ILE A 406 10.58 -2.67 5.60
C ILE A 406 11.50 -2.85 6.80
N PHE A 407 11.63 -1.81 7.61
CA PHE A 407 12.29 -1.93 8.92
C PHE A 407 11.43 -2.76 9.88
N ARG A 408 12.07 -3.48 10.80
CA ARG A 408 11.41 -4.31 11.82
C ARG A 408 11.71 -3.82 13.23
#